data_AF-A0A961HB89-F1
#
_entry.id   AF-A0A961HB89-F1
#
_cell.length_a   1.000
_cell.length_b   1.000
_cell.length_c   1.000
_cell.angle_alpha   90.00
_cell.angle_beta   90.00
_cell.angle_gamma   90.00
#
_symmetry.space_group_name_H-M   'P 1'
#
loop_
_entity.id
_entity.type
_entity.pdbx_description
1 polymer ?
#
loop_
_entity_poly.entity_id
_entity_poly.type
_entity_poly.pdbx_seq_one_letter_code
_entity_poly.pdbx_strand_id
1 'polypeptide(L)'
;MFQRTPARPKVPGVLILGALTAAALGIATVESVPTANATCASFFGLGSGGQCTSTIASIAIAIGENAEAHADGLLGAALTLGNNSNAVTFAGSLFNLAATLGDSNGSFAGGIGSLALAASGINQTVLAGESPTSGDFGNIAASFGAPEAGDTIAKGVGNISVNLFGSGDVDTNGVGLSTFNVVGLSNSLTNRGVLNNVTNLSGDNNTITNDVGDGGIGNLAFNAIGSANTIRSSGTLAVAGAIGSTGQTVSQAGFGINVAVGRSAAQAAATKSAAAGLAATSASANTPKKSTPTRNRGKRSGR
;
A
#
# COMPACT_ATOMS: atom_id res chain seq x y z
N MET A 1 -13.95 -42.98 16.93
CA MET A 1 -15.04 -42.04 17.27
C MET A 1 -14.88 -41.64 18.73
N PHE A 2 -14.20 -40.53 19.01
CA PHE A 2 -14.18 -39.89 20.35
C PHE A 2 -13.80 -38.42 20.17
N GLN A 3 -14.74 -37.51 20.47
CA GLN A 3 -14.50 -36.06 20.49
C GLN A 3 -14.05 -35.65 21.89
N ARG A 4 -13.09 -34.72 21.98
CA ARG A 4 -12.92 -33.82 23.13
C ARG A 4 -12.50 -32.43 22.68
N THR A 5 -13.34 -31.45 22.96
CA THR A 5 -13.13 -30.02 22.72
C THR A 5 -12.58 -29.36 23.99
N PRO A 6 -11.55 -28.50 23.92
CA PRO A 6 -11.22 -27.55 25.00
C PRO A 6 -11.87 -26.18 24.78
N ALA A 7 -12.16 -25.47 25.87
CA ALA A 7 -12.96 -24.26 25.89
C ALA A 7 -12.16 -22.96 25.65
N ARG A 8 -12.86 -21.89 25.24
CA ARG A 8 -12.35 -20.52 25.16
C ARG A 8 -12.39 -19.82 26.52
N PRO A 9 -11.33 -19.12 26.97
CA PRO A 9 -11.46 -18.13 28.04
C PRO A 9 -12.11 -16.83 27.52
N LYS A 10 -12.88 -16.17 28.39
CA LYS A 10 -13.37 -14.80 28.21
C LYS A 10 -12.54 -13.87 29.12
N VAL A 11 -12.22 -12.66 28.67
CA VAL A 11 -11.58 -11.62 29.50
C VAL A 11 -12.49 -10.39 29.53
N PRO A 12 -12.83 -9.84 30.72
CA PRO A 12 -13.65 -8.63 30.86
C PRO A 12 -12.83 -7.35 30.66
N GLY A 13 -13.49 -6.26 30.27
CA GLY A 13 -12.84 -4.98 29.96
C GLY A 13 -12.65 -4.03 31.16
N VAL A 14 -12.07 -2.86 30.88
CA VAL A 14 -11.93 -1.73 31.81
C VAL A 14 -12.25 -0.42 31.09
N LEU A 15 -13.10 0.41 31.71
CA LEU A 15 -13.35 1.81 31.36
C LEU A 15 -12.43 2.71 32.19
N ILE A 16 -11.80 3.73 31.59
CA ILE A 16 -11.38 4.93 32.32
C ILE A 16 -11.74 6.17 31.50
N LEU A 17 -12.47 7.08 32.15
CA LEU A 17 -12.86 8.40 31.65
C LEU A 17 -11.90 9.43 32.26
N GLY A 18 -11.42 10.40 31.47
CA GLY A 18 -10.55 11.46 31.98
C GLY A 18 -10.63 12.72 31.12
N ALA A 19 -11.17 13.80 31.68
CA ALA A 19 -11.22 15.13 31.05
C ALA A 19 -10.26 16.08 31.77
N LEU A 20 -9.59 16.96 31.03
CA LEU A 20 -8.78 18.05 31.60
C LEU A 20 -8.99 19.35 30.81
N THR A 21 -9.04 20.46 31.53
CA THR A 21 -9.33 21.82 31.04
C THR A 21 -8.13 22.75 31.22
N ALA A 22 -7.92 23.71 30.31
CA ALA A 22 -6.96 24.82 30.46
C ALA A 22 -7.38 26.06 29.64
N ALA A 23 -6.92 27.25 30.03
CA ALA A 23 -7.44 28.57 29.60
C ALA A 23 -6.45 29.41 28.75
N ALA A 24 -6.91 30.57 28.24
CA ALA A 24 -6.25 31.42 27.22
C ALA A 24 -5.88 32.85 27.72
N LEU A 25 -5.04 33.62 26.98
CA LEU A 25 -5.03 35.12 26.91
C LEU A 25 -3.90 35.75 26.02
N GLY A 26 -4.21 36.81 25.23
CA GLY A 26 -3.25 37.83 24.72
C GLY A 26 -3.16 38.07 23.19
N ILE A 27 -3.25 39.32 22.69
CA ILE A 27 -3.34 39.69 21.24
C ILE A 27 -2.56 41.00 20.89
N ALA A 28 -2.04 41.11 19.65
CA ALA A 28 -1.61 42.37 19.00
C ALA A 28 -2.02 42.40 17.49
N THR A 29 -2.02 43.58 16.85
CA THR A 29 -2.75 43.86 15.58
C THR A 29 -1.86 44.07 14.34
N VAL A 30 -2.25 43.51 13.18
CA VAL A 30 -1.65 43.77 11.83
C VAL A 30 -2.76 43.86 10.77
N GLU A 31 -2.49 44.57 9.67
CA GLU A 31 -3.40 44.93 8.58
C GLU A 31 -3.94 43.72 7.77
N SER A 32 -5.17 43.83 7.27
CA SER A 32 -5.98 42.70 6.81
C SER A 32 -5.81 42.33 5.33
N VAL A 33 -4.94 41.35 5.06
CA VAL A 33 -5.16 40.36 3.98
C VAL A 33 -6.50 39.65 4.28
N PRO A 34 -7.32 39.21 3.30
CA PRO A 34 -8.38 38.25 3.61
C PRO A 34 -7.76 37.09 4.36
N THR A 35 -8.22 36.86 5.58
CA THR A 35 -7.61 35.93 6.52
C THR A 35 -7.46 34.57 5.85
N ALA A 36 -6.23 34.21 5.46
CA ALA A 36 -5.85 32.80 5.36
C ALA A 36 -6.28 32.24 6.71
N ASN A 37 -7.29 31.38 6.73
CA ASN A 37 -8.04 31.07 7.94
C ASN A 37 -7.25 30.06 8.76
N ALA A 38 -6.15 30.58 9.29
CA ALA A 38 -4.92 29.85 9.33
C ALA A 38 -4.14 30.20 10.57
N THR A 39 -3.73 29.14 11.27
CA THR A 39 -3.47 29.21 12.71
C THR A 39 -2.05 28.80 13.02
N CYS A 40 -1.18 29.81 13.10
CA CYS A 40 0.09 29.78 13.81
C CYS A 40 -0.09 29.42 15.30
N ALA A 41 0.88 28.72 15.85
CA ALA A 41 0.92 28.01 17.12
C ALA A 41 2.33 27.38 17.23
N SER A 42 3.31 28.23 17.53
CA SER A 42 4.72 27.87 17.66
C SER A 42 5.09 27.73 19.14
N PHE A 43 5.64 26.59 19.53
CA PHE A 43 6.11 26.32 20.89
C PHE A 43 7.55 26.76 21.23
N PHE A 44 8.31 27.36 20.32
CA PHE A 44 9.48 28.19 20.65
C PHE A 44 9.74 29.31 19.61
N GLY A 45 8.72 30.13 19.31
CA GLY A 45 8.79 31.16 18.25
C GLY A 45 7.48 31.94 18.07
N LEU A 46 7.51 33.00 17.25
CA LEU A 46 6.38 33.90 16.99
C LEU A 46 5.54 33.46 15.79
N GLY A 47 4.22 33.65 15.83
CA GLY A 47 3.38 33.53 14.63
C GLY A 47 1.90 33.84 14.86
N SER A 48 1.31 34.57 13.91
CA SER A 48 -0.14 34.71 13.69
C SER A 48 -0.37 34.78 12.18
N GLY A 49 -1.06 33.79 11.60
CA GLY A 49 -1.10 33.57 10.15
C GLY A 49 -1.02 32.07 9.83
N GLY A 50 -0.71 31.72 8.58
CA GLY A 50 -0.72 30.33 8.14
C GLY A 50 0.59 29.56 8.30
N GLN A 51 1.51 29.89 9.21
CA GLN A 51 2.76 29.12 9.36
C GLN A 51 3.28 29.05 10.82
N CYS A 52 3.14 27.93 11.55
CA CYS A 52 3.91 27.76 12.79
C CYS A 52 5.33 27.24 12.49
N THR A 53 6.18 27.38 13.49
CA THR A 53 7.52 26.80 13.52
C THR A 53 7.79 26.34 14.95
N SER A 54 8.93 25.75 15.26
CA SER A 54 9.49 25.80 16.62
C SER A 54 10.98 25.49 16.62
N THR A 55 11.67 25.98 17.63
CA THR A 55 13.12 25.84 17.81
C THR A 55 13.50 24.81 18.89
N ILE A 56 14.77 24.38 18.87
CA ILE A 56 15.52 23.53 19.84
C ILE A 56 14.94 22.13 20.19
N ALA A 57 13.64 21.98 20.46
CA ALA A 57 12.98 20.76 20.96
C ALA A 57 11.48 20.68 20.54
N SER A 58 11.18 20.60 19.25
CA SER A 58 10.04 21.29 18.61
C SER A 58 8.97 20.37 17.97
N ILE A 59 7.73 20.75 17.61
CA ILE A 59 6.87 21.80 18.18
C ILE A 59 5.99 22.65 17.22
N ALA A 60 5.67 22.26 15.97
CA ALA A 60 4.96 23.15 15.02
C ALA A 60 3.71 22.58 14.32
N ILE A 61 2.80 23.48 13.94
CA ILE A 61 1.54 23.28 13.18
C ILE A 61 1.42 24.32 12.03
N ALA A 62 0.44 24.27 11.15
CA ALA A 62 -0.44 25.37 10.80
C ALA A 62 -1.43 24.87 9.77
N ILE A 63 -2.55 25.56 9.75
CA ILE A 63 -3.87 25.04 9.39
C ILE A 63 -4.45 26.00 8.38
N GLY A 64 -5.23 25.53 7.41
CA GLY A 64 -5.85 26.38 6.38
C GLY A 64 -5.30 26.04 5.00
N GLU A 65 -6.10 26.23 3.95
CA GLU A 65 -5.60 26.10 2.57
C GLU A 65 -4.26 26.86 2.45
N ASN A 66 -3.17 26.17 2.07
CA ASN A 66 -1.79 26.68 2.02
C ASN A 66 -1.07 26.95 3.38
N ALA A 67 -1.27 26.18 4.46
CA ALA A 67 -0.75 26.56 5.80
C ALA A 67 0.11 25.52 6.51
N GLU A 68 1.14 25.97 7.27
CA GLU A 68 2.47 25.35 7.49
C GLU A 68 3.20 25.18 8.81
N ALA A 69 3.76 23.97 9.03
CA ALA A 69 4.77 23.74 10.05
C ALA A 69 6.04 22.98 9.72
N HIS A 70 6.99 23.35 10.58
CA HIS A 70 8.41 23.03 10.57
C HIS A 70 8.89 22.84 12.00
N ALA A 71 9.46 21.68 12.25
CA ALA A 71 9.75 21.28 13.60
C ALA A 71 10.91 20.30 13.64
N ASP A 72 11.90 20.79 14.36
CA ASP A 72 13.30 20.69 13.96
C ASP A 72 14.18 20.75 15.22
N GLY A 73 13.60 20.46 16.38
CA GLY A 73 14.40 20.29 17.58
C GLY A 73 15.19 19.00 17.50
N LEU A 74 15.97 18.64 18.52
CA LEU A 74 16.41 17.25 18.72
C LEU A 74 15.22 16.30 19.07
N LEU A 75 14.03 16.57 18.53
CA LEU A 75 12.69 16.02 18.84
C LEU A 75 11.65 16.18 17.71
N GLY A 76 11.92 17.00 16.68
CA GLY A 76 10.94 17.64 15.78
C GLY A 76 9.61 16.91 15.39
N ALA A 77 8.57 17.70 15.18
CA ALA A 77 7.17 17.28 14.96
C ALA A 77 6.34 18.46 14.41
N ALA A 78 5.99 18.41 13.12
CA ALA A 78 5.53 19.51 12.28
C ALA A 78 4.34 19.13 11.38
N LEU A 79 3.69 20.15 10.79
CA LEU A 79 2.25 20.09 10.55
C LEU A 79 1.67 21.15 9.57
N THR A 80 2.04 21.23 8.28
CA THR A 80 1.24 21.95 7.25
C THR A 80 -0.11 21.21 6.98
N LEU A 81 -1.31 21.82 7.18
CA LEU A 81 -2.66 21.28 6.82
C LEU A 81 -3.52 22.25 5.98
N GLY A 82 -4.21 21.72 4.97
CA GLY A 82 -5.18 22.39 4.09
C GLY A 82 -5.00 21.94 2.65
N ASN A 83 -5.98 22.17 1.76
CA ASN A 83 -5.70 22.00 0.32
C ASN A 83 -4.46 22.82 -0.03
N ASN A 84 -3.48 22.17 -0.67
CA ASN A 84 -2.05 22.47 -0.59
C ASN A 84 -1.51 22.55 0.86
N SER A 85 -0.88 21.50 1.40
CA SER A 85 -0.17 21.58 2.70
C SER A 85 0.85 20.41 2.95
N ASN A 86 1.35 20.08 4.19
CA ASN A 86 2.77 19.71 4.57
C ASN A 86 3.25 19.48 6.07
N ALA A 87 2.74 18.47 6.77
CA ALA A 87 3.13 18.03 8.13
C ALA A 87 4.52 17.36 8.46
N VAL A 88 5.65 18.09 8.42
CA VAL A 88 7.03 17.65 8.78
C VAL A 88 7.19 16.87 10.14
N THR A 89 8.22 16.07 10.45
CA THR A 89 8.50 15.51 11.83
C THR A 89 10.01 15.27 12.03
N PHE A 90 10.49 14.51 13.06
CA PHE A 90 11.93 14.24 13.28
C PHE A 90 12.40 12.86 13.88
N ALA A 91 13.42 12.24 13.25
CA ALA A 91 14.19 11.00 13.46
C ALA A 91 15.64 11.09 12.87
N GLY A 92 16.73 10.92 13.62
CA GLY A 92 18.11 11.01 13.12
C GLY A 92 19.13 11.32 14.24
N SER A 93 18.71 12.12 15.21
CA SER A 93 18.69 11.70 16.61
C SER A 93 17.39 10.95 16.90
N LEU A 94 16.20 11.29 16.40
CA LEU A 94 15.51 12.60 16.17
C LEU A 94 16.16 13.70 15.24
N PHE A 95 15.84 13.68 13.91
CA PHE A 95 16.34 14.40 12.68
C PHE A 95 15.64 14.01 11.31
N ASN A 96 14.29 13.92 11.25
CA ASN A 96 13.43 13.42 10.12
C ASN A 96 13.12 14.64 9.22
N LEU A 97 12.31 14.41 8.17
CA LEU A 97 11.32 15.36 7.66
C LEU A 97 10.00 14.62 7.34
N ALA A 98 8.83 15.27 7.31
CA ALA A 98 7.53 14.60 7.05
C ALA A 98 6.49 15.46 6.27
N ALA A 99 5.20 15.16 6.44
CA ALA A 99 3.97 15.45 5.66
C ALA A 99 3.90 16.44 4.53
N THR A 100 2.86 16.24 3.73
CA THR A 100 2.34 17.07 2.65
C THR A 100 0.83 16.74 2.55
N LEU A 101 -0.11 17.59 3.01
CA LEU A 101 -1.57 17.35 3.13
C LEU A 101 -2.51 18.20 2.22
N GLY A 102 -2.25 18.37 0.92
CA GLY A 102 -3.28 19.01 0.08
C GLY A 102 -3.02 19.06 -1.43
N ASP A 103 -4.02 18.92 -2.32
CA ASP A 103 -5.18 18.00 -2.19
C ASP A 103 -4.83 16.75 -1.37
N SER A 104 -5.83 16.17 -0.69
CA SER A 104 -5.79 15.79 0.74
C SER A 104 -4.79 14.71 1.19
N ASN A 105 -3.51 14.97 1.00
CA ASN A 105 -2.42 14.04 1.23
C ASN A 105 -2.02 13.93 2.72
N GLY A 106 -0.87 13.32 3.00
CA GLY A 106 -0.15 13.27 4.26
C GLY A 106 1.12 12.44 4.13
N SER A 107 2.09 12.72 4.97
CA SER A 107 3.37 12.03 5.14
C SER A 107 3.73 12.06 6.62
N PHE A 108 4.41 11.06 7.13
CA PHE A 108 4.67 10.95 8.55
C PHE A 108 6.04 10.32 8.66
N ALA A 109 6.89 10.79 9.54
CA ALA A 109 8.21 10.20 9.64
C ALA A 109 8.55 9.84 11.09
N GLY A 110 9.35 8.79 11.28
CA GLY A 110 9.81 8.26 12.57
C GLY A 110 11.17 7.55 12.48
N GLY A 111 11.85 7.31 13.62
CA GLY A 111 13.10 6.54 13.70
C GLY A 111 14.39 7.31 13.99
N ILE A 112 15.43 7.03 13.18
CA ILE A 112 16.74 7.68 13.12
C ILE A 112 17.18 7.91 11.64
N GLY A 113 16.51 8.80 10.92
CA GLY A 113 17.03 9.45 9.70
C GLY A 113 15.99 9.71 8.62
N SER A 114 14.70 9.65 8.94
CA SER A 114 13.68 9.31 7.95
C SER A 114 12.96 10.50 7.30
N LEU A 115 12.34 10.32 6.14
CA LEU A 115 11.88 11.39 5.26
C LEU A 115 10.57 11.00 4.57
N ALA A 116 9.46 11.65 4.94
CA ALA A 116 8.15 11.39 4.35
C ALA A 116 7.65 12.60 3.56
N LEU A 117 7.23 12.42 2.31
CA LEU A 117 6.82 13.52 1.40
C LEU A 117 5.58 13.13 0.57
N ALA A 118 4.56 13.98 0.42
CA ALA A 118 3.29 13.58 -0.22
C ALA A 118 2.67 14.71 -1.04
N ALA A 119 3.21 15.02 -2.22
CA ALA A 119 2.84 16.24 -2.95
C ALA A 119 1.87 15.97 -4.12
N SER A 120 0.88 16.86 -4.30
CA SER A 120 0.00 16.91 -5.47
C SER A 120 -0.64 15.56 -5.82
N GLY A 121 -1.06 14.83 -4.81
CA GLY A 121 -1.90 13.65 -4.96
C GLY A 121 -3.30 14.00 -4.47
N ILE A 122 -4.24 13.08 -4.68
CA ILE A 122 -5.53 13.13 -4.01
C ILE A 122 -5.52 12.02 -2.97
N ASN A 123 -5.67 12.37 -1.69
CA ASN A 123 -5.81 11.42 -0.58
C ASN A 123 -4.62 10.45 -0.38
N GLN A 124 -3.38 10.92 -0.48
CA GLN A 124 -2.19 10.10 -0.19
C GLN A 124 -1.86 10.02 1.29
N THR A 125 -1.42 8.88 1.79
CA THR A 125 -0.64 8.81 3.03
C THR A 125 0.78 8.39 2.70
N VAL A 126 1.75 8.88 3.45
CA VAL A 126 3.16 8.55 3.27
C VAL A 126 3.78 8.35 4.65
N LEU A 127 4.67 7.37 4.84
CA LEU A 127 5.17 7.01 6.17
C LEU A 127 6.62 6.55 6.07
N ALA A 128 7.57 7.35 6.54
CA ALA A 128 8.99 7.06 6.50
C ALA A 128 9.51 6.81 7.91
N GLY A 129 9.58 5.54 8.28
CA GLY A 129 9.74 5.07 9.65
C GLY A 129 8.47 5.33 10.46
N GLU A 130 8.29 4.48 11.46
CA GLU A 130 7.10 4.39 12.30
C GLU A 130 7.38 4.85 13.73
N SER A 131 8.61 4.68 14.25
CA SER A 131 8.95 5.07 15.62
C SER A 131 10.46 5.22 15.89
N PRO A 132 10.87 6.12 16.82
CA PRO A 132 12.24 6.13 17.36
C PRO A 132 12.73 4.81 17.98
N THR A 133 11.84 3.86 18.31
CA THR A 133 12.19 2.60 19.00
C THR A 133 12.17 1.34 18.13
N SER A 134 11.67 1.41 16.89
CA SER A 134 11.62 0.27 15.95
C SER A 134 12.98 -0.14 15.39
N GLY A 135 14.05 0.56 15.78
CA GLY A 135 15.30 0.57 15.03
C GLY A 135 15.14 1.20 13.65
N ASP A 136 14.05 1.94 13.41
CA ASP A 136 13.87 2.67 12.16
C ASP A 136 15.03 3.62 11.99
N PHE A 137 15.70 3.58 10.84
CA PHE A 137 16.86 4.43 10.57
C PHE A 137 16.88 4.78 9.09
N GLY A 138 16.97 6.05 8.72
CA GLY A 138 17.15 6.46 7.32
C GLY A 138 16.07 5.97 6.34
N ASN A 139 14.80 5.89 6.74
CA ASN A 139 13.73 5.49 5.83
C ASN A 139 13.28 6.66 4.95
N ILE A 140 12.88 6.42 3.71
CA ILE A 140 12.35 7.44 2.80
C ILE A 140 11.03 6.92 2.26
N ALA A 141 9.97 7.71 2.41
CA ALA A 141 8.68 7.43 1.80
C ALA A 141 8.23 8.67 1.02
N ALA A 142 7.76 8.50 -0.21
CA ALA A 142 7.39 9.64 -1.03
C ALA A 142 6.23 9.34 -2.01
N SER A 143 5.11 10.05 -1.90
CA SER A 143 4.00 9.97 -2.87
C SER A 143 3.87 11.26 -3.68
N PHE A 144 3.72 11.13 -4.99
CA PHE A 144 3.71 12.25 -5.93
C PHE A 144 2.71 12.05 -7.05
N GLY A 145 1.86 13.04 -7.33
CA GLY A 145 1.05 13.05 -8.55
C GLY A 145 0.01 11.93 -8.63
N ALA A 146 -0.34 11.32 -7.50
CA ALA A 146 -1.24 10.19 -7.42
C ALA A 146 -2.70 10.63 -7.66
N PRO A 147 -3.36 10.17 -8.73
CA PRO A 147 -4.69 10.65 -9.12
C PRO A 147 -5.83 10.08 -8.25
N GLU A 148 -5.53 9.07 -7.43
CA GLU A 148 -6.45 8.41 -6.50
C GLU A 148 -5.68 8.07 -5.21
N ALA A 149 -6.39 7.79 -4.12
CA ALA A 149 -5.83 7.48 -2.82
C ALA A 149 -4.77 6.35 -2.84
N GLY A 150 -3.82 6.42 -1.91
CA GLY A 150 -2.75 5.42 -1.79
C GLY A 150 -1.79 5.70 -0.63
N ASP A 151 -1.31 4.63 0.00
CA ASP A 151 -0.33 4.70 1.07
C ASP A 151 1.08 4.40 0.55
N THR A 152 2.09 5.18 0.94
CA THR A 152 3.51 4.93 0.63
C THR A 152 4.31 4.80 1.92
N ILE A 153 4.75 3.60 2.26
CA ILE A 153 5.29 3.27 3.57
C ILE A 153 6.71 2.68 3.43
N ALA A 154 7.65 3.18 4.21
CA ALA A 154 9.02 2.67 4.36
C ALA A 154 9.37 2.50 5.85
N LYS A 155 9.72 1.29 6.29
CA LYS A 155 9.96 0.94 7.70
C LYS A 155 11.17 0.01 7.84
N GLY A 156 11.88 0.10 8.96
CA GLY A 156 13.11 -0.60 9.30
C GLY A 156 14.37 0.25 9.02
N VAL A 157 15.47 -0.36 8.58
CA VAL A 157 16.75 0.35 8.37
C VAL A 157 17.02 0.60 6.88
N GLY A 158 17.03 1.86 6.45
CA GLY A 158 17.52 2.30 5.15
C GLY A 158 16.60 1.97 3.99
N ASN A 159 15.28 2.05 4.19
CA ASN A 159 14.29 1.62 3.20
C ASN A 159 13.77 2.80 2.39
N ILE A 160 13.44 2.56 1.14
CA ILE A 160 12.90 3.56 0.21
C ILE A 160 11.56 3.04 -0.32
N SER A 161 10.52 3.87 -0.24
CA SER A 161 9.19 3.61 -0.77
C SER A 161 8.73 4.82 -1.56
N VAL A 162 8.34 4.64 -2.82
CA VAL A 162 7.92 5.73 -3.70
C VAL A 162 6.66 5.34 -4.45
N ASN A 163 5.63 6.18 -4.37
CA ASN A 163 4.52 6.21 -5.30
C ASN A 163 4.65 7.46 -6.18
N LEU A 164 4.75 7.28 -7.49
CA LEU A 164 4.95 8.34 -8.47
C LEU A 164 3.91 8.14 -9.56
N PHE A 165 3.07 9.13 -9.81
CA PHE A 165 2.01 9.14 -10.84
C PHE A 165 1.09 7.90 -10.89
N GLY A 166 1.02 7.14 -9.81
CA GLY A 166 0.21 5.95 -9.66
C GLY A 166 -0.68 6.06 -8.42
N SER A 167 -1.60 5.11 -8.26
CA SER A 167 -2.43 4.98 -7.05
C SER A 167 -2.35 3.59 -6.46
N GLY A 168 -2.84 3.47 -5.22
CA GLY A 168 -2.72 2.27 -4.40
C GLY A 168 -1.47 2.26 -3.52
N ASP A 169 -1.17 1.08 -2.98
CA ASP A 169 -0.35 0.91 -1.77
C ASP A 169 1.08 0.48 -2.09
N VAL A 170 2.03 1.03 -1.34
CA VAL A 170 3.47 0.80 -1.46
C VAL A 170 4.08 0.56 -0.09
N ASP A 171 3.93 -0.65 0.45
CA ASP A 171 4.41 -1.06 1.78
C ASP A 171 5.83 -1.65 1.73
N THR A 172 6.76 -1.08 2.49
CA THR A 172 8.16 -1.50 2.55
C THR A 172 8.59 -1.64 4.01
N ASN A 173 9.03 -2.84 4.41
CA ASN A 173 9.41 -3.13 5.79
C ASN A 173 10.59 -4.11 5.89
N GLY A 174 11.78 -3.60 6.26
CA GLY A 174 12.97 -4.44 6.40
C GLY A 174 14.29 -3.67 6.49
N VAL A 175 15.34 -4.19 5.85
CA VAL A 175 16.67 -3.55 5.84
C VAL A 175 17.15 -3.35 4.40
N GLY A 176 17.42 -2.11 4.00
CA GLY A 176 17.93 -1.76 2.68
C GLY A 176 16.98 -2.08 1.54
N LEU A 177 15.66 -2.00 1.78
CA LEU A 177 14.65 -2.30 0.77
C LEU A 177 14.34 -1.09 -0.11
N SER A 178 13.92 -1.35 -1.35
CA SER A 178 13.51 -0.28 -2.27
C SER A 178 12.25 -0.66 -3.05
N THR A 179 11.22 0.18 -3.00
CA THR A 179 9.90 -0.10 -3.57
C THR A 179 9.42 1.09 -4.40
N PHE A 180 9.06 0.87 -5.65
CA PHE A 180 8.68 1.93 -6.58
C PHE A 180 7.40 1.58 -7.35
N ASN A 181 6.34 2.37 -7.18
CA ASN A 181 5.19 2.44 -8.09
C ASN A 181 5.38 3.68 -8.97
N VAL A 182 5.46 3.54 -10.30
CA VAL A 182 5.93 4.62 -11.21
C VAL A 182 4.85 5.17 -12.15
N VAL A 183 3.88 4.35 -12.55
CA VAL A 183 2.64 4.75 -13.26
C VAL A 183 1.60 3.65 -13.04
N GLY A 184 0.34 4.06 -12.88
CA GLY A 184 -0.82 3.17 -12.99
C GLY A 184 -1.61 3.02 -11.71
N LEU A 185 -2.86 2.58 -11.87
CA LEU A 185 -3.89 2.72 -10.85
C LEU A 185 -4.11 1.45 -10.02
N SER A 186 -4.52 1.62 -8.78
CA SER A 186 -4.92 0.52 -7.88
C SER A 186 -3.85 -0.58 -7.74
N ASN A 187 -2.58 -0.21 -7.71
CA ASN A 187 -1.48 -1.16 -7.51
C ASN A 187 -1.27 -1.47 -6.03
N SER A 188 -0.69 -2.63 -5.71
CA SER A 188 -0.38 -3.03 -4.34
C SER A 188 1.00 -3.68 -4.32
N LEU A 189 1.98 -2.94 -3.78
CA LEU A 189 3.38 -3.32 -3.69
C LEU A 189 3.70 -3.59 -2.23
N THR A 190 4.24 -4.77 -1.93
CA THR A 190 4.68 -5.14 -0.57
C THR A 190 6.10 -5.69 -0.64
N ASN A 191 7.02 -5.09 0.11
CA ASN A 191 8.43 -5.44 0.10
C ASN A 191 8.95 -5.68 1.51
N ARG A 192 9.37 -6.91 1.82
CA ARG A 192 9.79 -7.34 3.16
C ARG A 192 11.08 -8.14 3.08
N GLY A 193 11.95 -8.02 4.09
CA GLY A 193 13.22 -8.77 4.20
C GLY A 193 14.47 -7.88 4.19
N VAL A 194 15.51 -8.28 3.46
CA VAL A 194 16.82 -7.59 3.45
C VAL A 194 17.32 -7.42 2.00
N LEU A 195 17.66 -6.18 1.60
CA LEU A 195 18.17 -5.85 0.27
C LEU A 195 17.25 -6.27 -0.91
N ASN A 196 15.92 -6.25 -0.69
CA ASN A 196 14.94 -6.64 -1.70
C ASN A 196 14.39 -5.42 -2.47
N ASN A 197 14.14 -5.58 -3.76
CA ASN A 197 13.53 -4.58 -4.65
C ASN A 197 12.13 -5.03 -5.12
N VAL A 198 11.18 -4.08 -5.12
CA VAL A 198 9.86 -4.23 -5.74
C VAL A 198 9.62 -3.04 -6.68
N THR A 199 9.29 -3.27 -7.95
CA THR A 199 9.09 -2.18 -8.93
C THR A 199 7.88 -2.42 -9.82
N ASN A 200 6.84 -1.57 -9.75
CA ASN A 200 5.83 -1.44 -10.80
C ASN A 200 6.17 -0.23 -11.68
N LEU A 201 6.57 -0.48 -12.94
CA LEU A 201 6.90 0.57 -13.89
C LEU A 201 5.66 1.19 -14.53
N SER A 202 4.65 0.38 -14.86
CA SER A 202 3.45 0.85 -15.56
C SER A 202 2.33 -0.19 -15.57
N GLY A 203 1.10 0.29 -15.37
CA GLY A 203 -0.15 -0.45 -15.54
C GLY A 203 -0.85 -0.70 -14.21
N ASP A 204 -2.05 -1.27 -14.27
CA ASP A 204 -3.07 -1.11 -13.24
C ASP A 204 -3.42 -2.44 -12.55
N ASN A 205 -3.88 -2.39 -11.30
CA ASN A 205 -4.34 -3.56 -10.54
C ASN A 205 -3.26 -4.64 -10.33
N ASN A 206 -1.97 -4.29 -10.32
CA ASN A 206 -0.91 -5.26 -10.07
C ASN A 206 -0.68 -5.45 -8.56
N THR A 207 -0.52 -6.71 -8.15
CA THR A 207 -0.07 -7.07 -6.79
C THR A 207 1.35 -7.60 -6.88
N ILE A 208 2.33 -6.92 -6.29
CA ILE A 208 3.74 -7.31 -6.33
C ILE A 208 4.25 -7.48 -4.91
N THR A 209 4.76 -8.66 -4.57
CA THR A 209 5.00 -9.07 -3.19
C THR A 209 6.34 -9.77 -3.01
N ASN A 210 7.29 -9.11 -2.35
CA ASN A 210 8.40 -9.78 -1.68
C ASN A 210 7.98 -10.03 -0.23
N ASP A 211 7.35 -11.17 0.06
CA ASP A 211 6.95 -11.54 1.42
C ASP A 211 7.03 -13.06 1.60
N VAL A 212 7.65 -13.48 2.70
CA VAL A 212 7.61 -14.82 3.31
C VAL A 212 8.38 -14.80 4.63
N GLY A 213 7.68 -14.89 5.75
CA GLY A 213 8.15 -15.50 7.01
C GLY A 213 9.40 -14.91 7.68
N ASP A 214 10.59 -15.19 7.11
CA ASP A 214 11.87 -15.18 7.80
C ASP A 214 12.99 -14.55 6.95
N GLY A 215 12.82 -13.30 6.52
CA GLY A 215 13.93 -12.46 6.04
C GLY A 215 14.54 -12.89 4.71
N GLY A 216 13.74 -12.95 3.64
CA GLY A 216 14.27 -13.15 2.29
C GLY A 216 15.30 -12.08 1.90
N ILE A 217 16.38 -12.47 1.22
CA ILE A 217 17.55 -11.61 0.95
C ILE A 217 17.82 -11.47 -0.55
N GLY A 218 17.95 -10.23 -1.03
CA GLY A 218 18.35 -9.92 -2.43
C GLY A 218 17.30 -10.29 -3.49
N ASN A 219 16.02 -10.33 -3.11
CA ASN A 219 14.91 -10.64 -4.01
C ASN A 219 14.52 -9.44 -4.87
N LEU A 220 14.12 -9.71 -6.11
CA LEU A 220 13.63 -8.73 -7.07
C LEU A 220 12.24 -9.15 -7.56
N ALA A 221 11.24 -8.27 -7.42
CA ALA A 221 9.92 -8.46 -8.02
C ALA A 221 9.54 -7.25 -8.87
N PHE A 222 9.17 -7.45 -10.14
CA PHE A 222 8.90 -6.32 -11.04
C PHE A 222 7.77 -6.53 -12.05
N ASN A 223 6.97 -5.48 -12.30
CA ASN A 223 6.04 -5.39 -13.41
C ASN A 223 6.51 -4.29 -14.37
N ALA A 224 6.97 -4.68 -15.55
CA ALA A 224 7.42 -3.79 -16.62
C ALA A 224 6.36 -3.74 -17.74
N ILE A 225 5.38 -2.85 -17.58
CA ILE A 225 4.20 -2.70 -18.44
C ILE A 225 3.27 -3.90 -18.31
N GLY A 226 2.12 -3.72 -17.70
CA GLY A 226 1.13 -4.78 -17.54
C GLY A 226 0.11 -4.48 -16.46
N SER A 227 -1.04 -5.13 -16.53
CA SER A 227 -2.16 -4.91 -15.60
C SER A 227 -2.69 -6.24 -15.05
N ALA A 228 -3.26 -6.22 -13.84
CA ALA A 228 -3.82 -7.39 -13.16
C ALA A 228 -2.82 -8.54 -12.95
N ASN A 229 -1.51 -8.26 -12.85
CA ASN A 229 -0.51 -9.29 -12.57
C ASN A 229 -0.33 -9.49 -11.06
N THR A 230 -0.22 -10.75 -10.61
CA THR A 230 0.15 -11.12 -9.24
C THR A 230 1.56 -11.70 -9.25
N ILE A 231 2.52 -10.96 -8.72
CA ILE A 231 3.96 -11.28 -8.77
C ILE A 231 4.44 -11.52 -7.35
N ARG A 232 5.04 -12.68 -7.07
CA ARG A 232 5.60 -13.01 -5.76
C ARG A 232 7.04 -13.46 -5.86
N SER A 233 7.93 -12.86 -5.06
CA SER A 233 9.28 -13.36 -4.87
C SER A 233 9.52 -13.75 -3.41
N SER A 234 10.21 -14.86 -3.17
CA SER A 234 10.33 -15.46 -1.85
C SER A 234 11.64 -16.24 -1.69
N GLY A 235 12.28 -16.18 -0.52
CA GLY A 235 13.57 -16.84 -0.26
C GLY A 235 14.79 -15.93 -0.50
N THR A 236 15.86 -16.46 -1.07
CA THR A 236 17.15 -15.77 -1.27
C THR A 236 17.48 -15.67 -2.75
N LEU A 237 17.78 -14.47 -3.24
CA LEU A 237 18.08 -14.17 -4.65
C LEU A 237 16.99 -14.69 -5.62
N ALA A 238 15.74 -14.55 -5.20
CA ALA A 238 14.57 -14.88 -6.00
C ALA A 238 14.22 -13.69 -6.91
N VAL A 239 14.11 -13.92 -8.23
CA VAL A 239 13.66 -12.94 -9.20
C VAL A 239 12.31 -13.36 -9.77
N ALA A 240 11.28 -12.54 -9.57
CA ALA A 240 9.95 -12.71 -10.17
C ALA A 240 9.61 -11.49 -11.03
N GLY A 241 8.98 -11.67 -12.19
CA GLY A 241 8.53 -10.49 -12.94
C GLY A 241 7.58 -10.74 -14.08
N ALA A 242 7.00 -9.65 -14.58
CA ALA A 242 6.11 -9.63 -15.72
C ALA A 242 6.52 -8.49 -16.66
N ILE A 243 6.55 -8.75 -17.97
CA ILE A 243 6.85 -7.76 -19.01
C ILE A 243 5.74 -7.82 -20.06
N GLY A 244 5.10 -6.70 -20.37
CA GLY A 244 4.02 -6.60 -21.37
C GLY A 244 2.83 -7.56 -21.14
N SER A 245 2.58 -7.97 -19.90
CA SER A 245 1.70 -9.11 -19.55
C SER A 245 0.42 -8.67 -18.83
N THR A 246 -0.64 -9.48 -18.90
CA THR A 246 -1.92 -9.19 -18.24
C THR A 246 -2.48 -10.43 -17.59
N GLY A 247 -2.98 -10.31 -16.35
CA GLY A 247 -3.64 -11.41 -15.63
C GLY A 247 -2.73 -12.58 -15.26
N GLN A 248 -1.41 -12.36 -15.16
CA GLN A 248 -0.45 -13.43 -14.88
C GLN A 248 -0.19 -13.60 -13.38
N THR A 249 -0.08 -14.84 -12.92
CA THR A 249 0.49 -15.15 -11.61
C THR A 249 1.92 -15.65 -11.77
N VAL A 250 2.90 -14.85 -11.36
CA VAL A 250 4.33 -15.19 -11.43
C VAL A 250 4.84 -15.36 -10.02
N SER A 251 5.40 -16.52 -9.70
CA SER A 251 5.95 -16.81 -8.36
C SER A 251 7.33 -17.44 -8.47
N GLN A 252 8.29 -16.92 -7.71
CA GLN A 252 9.62 -17.49 -7.54
C GLN A 252 9.89 -17.74 -6.06
N ALA A 253 10.36 -18.96 -5.74
CA ALA A 253 10.67 -19.38 -4.38
C ALA A 253 12.08 -19.99 -4.31
N GLY A 254 12.90 -19.47 -3.41
CA GLY A 254 14.33 -19.73 -3.38
C GLY A 254 15.07 -19.12 -4.57
N PHE A 255 16.36 -19.44 -4.68
CA PHE A 255 17.22 -18.97 -5.76
C PHE A 255 16.62 -19.31 -7.14
N GLY A 256 16.52 -18.32 -8.02
CA GLY A 256 16.09 -18.52 -9.40
C GLY A 256 15.42 -17.31 -10.02
N ILE A 257 14.99 -17.46 -11.28
CA ILE A 257 14.38 -16.40 -12.08
C ILE A 257 13.12 -16.95 -12.74
N ASN A 258 11.98 -16.30 -12.51
CA ASN A 258 10.71 -16.56 -13.18
C ASN A 258 10.17 -15.24 -13.75
N VAL A 259 10.17 -15.08 -15.07
CA VAL A 259 9.70 -13.86 -15.75
C VAL A 259 8.71 -14.22 -16.84
N ALA A 260 7.48 -13.72 -16.71
CA ALA A 260 6.50 -13.75 -17.79
C ALA A 260 6.80 -12.63 -18.80
N VAL A 261 6.83 -12.94 -20.09
CA VAL A 261 6.94 -11.95 -21.17
C VAL A 261 5.74 -12.12 -22.10
N GLY A 262 5.07 -11.01 -22.40
CA GLY A 262 3.68 -11.03 -22.82
C GLY A 262 3.39 -11.64 -24.20
N ARG A 263 2.35 -12.48 -24.23
CA ARG A 263 1.20 -12.26 -25.11
C ARG A 263 -0.07 -12.38 -24.27
N SER A 264 -1.05 -11.51 -24.52
CA SER A 264 -2.20 -11.31 -23.64
C SER A 264 -3.16 -12.51 -23.57
N ALA A 265 -4.00 -12.54 -22.52
CA ALA A 265 -4.95 -13.61 -22.20
C ALA A 265 -6.05 -13.88 -23.26
N ALA A 266 -6.02 -13.23 -24.43
CA ALA A 266 -6.92 -13.50 -25.55
C ALA A 266 -6.85 -14.96 -26.05
N GLN A 267 -5.76 -15.70 -25.79
CA GLN A 267 -5.67 -17.14 -26.12
C GLN A 267 -6.38 -18.07 -25.11
N ALA A 268 -6.69 -17.60 -23.89
CA ALA A 268 -7.49 -18.37 -22.93
C ALA A 268 -8.99 -18.41 -23.31
N ALA A 269 -9.49 -17.38 -24.00
CA ALA A 269 -10.84 -17.38 -24.56
C ALA A 269 -10.95 -18.19 -25.88
N ALA A 270 -9.90 -18.17 -26.70
CA ALA A 270 -9.89 -18.81 -28.02
C ALA A 270 -9.87 -20.35 -28.00
N THR A 271 -9.43 -20.97 -26.90
CA THR A 271 -9.36 -22.45 -26.78
C THR A 271 -10.62 -23.10 -26.22
N LYS A 272 -11.53 -22.32 -25.62
CA LYS A 272 -12.78 -22.87 -25.03
C LYS A 272 -14.00 -22.82 -25.96
N SER A 273 -13.95 -22.07 -27.05
CA SER A 273 -15.00 -22.06 -28.09
C SER A 273 -14.79 -23.12 -29.19
N ALA A 274 -13.55 -23.60 -29.40
CA ALA A 274 -13.23 -24.63 -30.40
C ALA A 274 -13.84 -26.02 -30.09
N ALA A 275 -14.29 -26.26 -28.85
CA ALA A 275 -14.88 -27.53 -28.43
C ALA A 275 -16.42 -27.63 -28.65
N ALA A 276 -17.07 -26.58 -29.16
CA ALA A 276 -18.52 -26.56 -29.42
C ALA A 276 -18.89 -26.78 -30.91
N GLY A 277 -17.91 -27.06 -31.77
CA GLY A 277 -18.05 -27.03 -33.24
C GLY A 277 -18.24 -28.36 -33.97
N LEU A 278 -18.53 -29.47 -33.28
CA LEU A 278 -18.69 -30.81 -33.91
C LEU A 278 -19.89 -31.59 -33.35
N ALA A 279 -21.11 -31.07 -33.57
CA ALA A 279 -22.36 -31.79 -33.30
C ALA A 279 -23.40 -31.59 -34.41
N ALA A 280 -23.31 -32.46 -35.43
CA ALA A 280 -24.41 -32.95 -36.27
C ALA A 280 -25.31 -31.93 -37.03
N THR A 281 -24.92 -31.62 -38.28
CA THR A 281 -25.88 -31.39 -39.37
C THR A 281 -25.82 -32.51 -40.40
N SER A 282 -26.69 -33.51 -40.25
CA SER A 282 -27.07 -34.43 -41.34
C SER A 282 -28.47 -35.00 -41.08
N ALA A 283 -29.50 -34.26 -41.49
CA ALA A 283 -30.87 -34.77 -41.52
C ALA A 283 -31.07 -35.64 -42.78
N SER A 284 -31.64 -36.84 -42.64
CA SER A 284 -32.38 -37.49 -43.74
C SER A 284 -33.35 -38.59 -43.27
N ALA A 285 -34.59 -38.48 -43.77
CA ALA A 285 -35.57 -39.53 -44.05
C ALA A 285 -36.05 -40.51 -42.95
N ASN A 286 -37.29 -40.26 -42.50
CA ASN A 286 -38.44 -41.19 -42.49
C ASN A 286 -38.19 -42.72 -42.50
N THR A 287 -38.72 -43.43 -41.48
CA THR A 287 -39.85 -44.38 -41.66
C THR A 287 -40.52 -44.72 -40.30
N PRO A 288 -41.87 -44.74 -40.18
CA PRO A 288 -42.53 -45.18 -38.94
C PRO A 288 -42.80 -46.70 -38.93
N LYS A 289 -42.45 -47.43 -37.86
CA LYS A 289 -42.96 -48.80 -37.67
C LYS A 289 -43.05 -49.31 -36.23
N LYS A 290 -44.29 -49.37 -35.75
CA LYS A 290 -44.97 -50.49 -35.06
C LYS A 290 -44.41 -51.01 -33.72
N SER A 291 -45.32 -51.03 -32.75
CA SER A 291 -45.22 -51.60 -31.40
C SER A 291 -44.96 -53.11 -31.33
N THR A 292 -44.33 -53.55 -30.23
CA THR A 292 -44.58 -54.86 -29.58
C THR A 292 -44.16 -54.77 -28.10
N PRO A 293 -44.99 -55.19 -27.13
CA PRO A 293 -44.61 -55.30 -25.72
C PRO A 293 -44.02 -56.69 -25.41
N THR A 294 -43.11 -56.81 -24.45
CA THR A 294 -42.64 -58.12 -23.98
C THR A 294 -42.41 -58.14 -22.46
N ARG A 295 -43.29 -58.86 -21.74
CA ARG A 295 -43.07 -59.31 -20.36
C ARG A 295 -41.94 -60.34 -20.36
N ASN A 296 -41.09 -60.42 -19.33
CA ASN A 296 -41.23 -61.50 -18.34
C ASN A 296 -40.32 -61.41 -17.08
N ARG A 297 -40.84 -62.05 -16.01
CA ARG A 297 -40.22 -62.66 -14.81
C ARG A 297 -38.68 -62.64 -14.62
N GLY A 298 -38.28 -62.40 -13.37
CA GLY A 298 -36.99 -62.82 -12.79
C GLY A 298 -37.01 -62.87 -11.25
N LYS A 299 -37.48 -63.97 -10.66
CA LYS A 299 -37.63 -64.18 -9.20
C LYS A 299 -36.39 -64.88 -8.63
N ARG A 300 -35.76 -64.38 -7.56
CA ARG A 300 -34.78 -65.17 -6.77
C ARG A 300 -34.71 -64.74 -5.30
N SER A 301 -34.48 -65.70 -4.41
CA SER A 301 -34.53 -65.59 -2.95
C SER A 301 -33.20 -65.87 -2.27
N GLY A 302 -33.01 -65.31 -1.07
CA GLY A 302 -32.16 -65.79 0.03
C GLY A 302 -32.77 -65.20 1.31
N ARG A 303 -33.33 -66.03 2.19
CA ARG A 303 -32.67 -66.72 3.32
C ARG A 303 -32.20 -65.74 4.38
#